data_AF-A0AAV1DLH3-F1
#
_entry.id   AF-A0AAV1DLH3-F1
#
_cell.length_a   1.000
_cell.length_b   1.000
_cell.length_c   1.000
_cell.angle_alpha   90.00
_cell.angle_beta   90.00
_cell.angle_gamma   90.00
#
_symmetry.space_group_name_H-M   'P 1'
#
loop_
_entity.id
_entity.type
_entity.pdbx_description
1 polymer ?
#
loop_
_entity_poly.entity_id
_entity_poly.type
_entity_poly.pdbx_seq_one_letter_code
_entity_poly.pdbx_strand_id
1 'polypeptide(L)'
;MRKASSLFFPQLRRSHKIPLCSLSDHRSFSQLHSRQDIPSPAANGRDNHSRHFPKTDGNLSFNFIKNEFFSRNFNSQAENASEEYKDQLWKDFLSLKSTTHMETLFKEMEAIYDEAELAVPCLVMGIEVYQEGKDPEKALSLANRALKISVTCDTEPSLELAMSLGLLGSVCFSLNRLDDSLEYLEGANRVFNSLEIDGSRTFRLPRYNDPYADDERTFWLHLHAVQYGLFGTKTAIGRREEAIDHIGNALEIREKLSMDEDSGSLGFAYRDVAEAYLAVLNFKGALPYCLKALYLFKEQYGQKSLYSGLVLRLLGVIYTGLGEHEKALEQNKLSREVFRSWGANYDLLLAESEGANMLIALGRFDKAMDTLKGVVNQPLNYIEHPEVTAWRYSLYQVPSPYHAKIISKAQQKLEMEEKVKEAQQLLEELLKKKGDTGCSASSKEALL
;
A
#
# COMPACT_ATOMS: atom_id res chain seq x y z
N MET A 1 -48.85 11.65 23.10
CA MET A 1 -48.56 12.58 24.21
C MET A 1 -47.55 11.94 25.15
N ARG A 2 -46.41 12.63 25.38
CA ARG A 2 -45.55 12.61 26.59
C ARG A 2 -44.92 11.27 27.03
N LYS A 3 -43.67 11.16 27.51
CA LYS A 3 -42.50 12.04 27.69
C LYS A 3 -41.31 11.12 28.09
N ALA A 4 -40.08 11.62 27.88
CA ALA A 4 -38.78 11.18 28.41
C ALA A 4 -38.79 10.77 29.92
N SER A 5 -37.80 10.10 30.52
CA SER A 5 -36.41 10.54 30.71
C SER A 5 -35.54 9.48 31.44
N SER A 6 -34.29 9.30 30.98
CA SER A 6 -32.98 9.21 31.70
C SER A 6 -32.85 8.74 33.17
N LEU A 7 -31.90 7.83 33.47
CA LEU A 7 -30.60 8.07 34.16
C LEU A 7 -29.98 6.78 34.81
N PHE A 8 -28.72 6.53 34.44
CA PHE A 8 -27.53 6.09 35.21
C PHE A 8 -27.39 4.73 35.97
N PHE A 9 -26.22 4.13 35.70
CA PHE A 9 -25.50 2.96 36.23
C PHE A 9 -25.01 3.10 37.70
N PRO A 10 -24.56 2.01 38.38
CA PRO A 10 -23.13 1.59 38.34
C PRO A 10 -22.84 0.06 38.35
N GLN A 11 -21.86 -0.32 37.51
CA GLN A 11 -20.70 -1.21 37.74
C GLN A 11 -20.86 -2.60 38.42
N LEU A 12 -20.44 -3.67 37.71
CA LEU A 12 -19.22 -4.47 38.04
C LEU A 12 -18.99 -5.68 37.10
N ARG A 13 -17.83 -5.65 36.42
CA ARG A 13 -16.89 -6.72 36.05
C ARG A 13 -17.41 -8.09 35.59
N ARG A 14 -17.00 -8.49 34.39
CA ARG A 14 -16.07 -9.62 34.20
C ARG A 14 -15.27 -9.48 32.90
N SER A 15 -14.02 -9.09 33.07
CA SER A 15 -12.96 -9.18 32.08
C SER A 15 -12.66 -10.64 31.76
N HIS A 16 -12.73 -11.03 30.49
CA HIS A 16 -12.01 -12.20 30.00
C HIS A 16 -10.75 -11.71 29.30
N LYS A 17 -9.64 -11.82 30.03
CA LYS A 17 -8.28 -11.68 29.53
C LYS A 17 -8.05 -12.80 28.51
N ILE A 18 -7.83 -12.44 27.25
CA ILE A 18 -7.20 -13.34 26.27
C ILE A 18 -5.69 -13.09 26.41
N PRO A 19 -4.84 -14.12 26.58
CA PRO A 19 -3.43 -13.95 26.84
C PRO A 19 -2.71 -13.45 25.58
N LEU A 20 -2.01 -12.33 25.73
CA LEU A 20 -0.94 -11.88 24.83
C LEU A 20 0.18 -12.93 24.87
N CYS A 21 0.34 -13.70 23.80
CA CYS A 21 1.58 -14.44 23.57
C CYS A 21 2.60 -13.45 22.97
N SER A 22 3.61 -13.13 23.77
CA SER A 22 4.85 -12.48 23.36
C SER A 22 5.57 -13.32 22.32
N LEU A 23 5.73 -12.81 21.10
CA LEU A 23 6.77 -13.25 20.18
C LEU A 23 7.83 -12.15 20.10
N SER A 24 8.56 -12.01 21.20
CA SER A 24 9.88 -11.39 21.21
C SER A 24 10.89 -12.47 20.83
N ASP A 25 11.11 -12.70 19.53
CA ASP A 25 12.28 -13.43 19.04
C ASP A 25 12.47 -13.22 17.53
N HIS A 26 12.96 -12.03 17.15
CA HIS A 26 13.76 -11.91 15.94
C HIS A 26 15.12 -11.33 16.32
N ARG A 27 16.00 -12.26 16.70
CA ARG A 27 17.44 -12.02 16.80
C ARG A 27 17.98 -11.65 15.43
N SER A 28 18.71 -10.56 15.44
CA SER A 28 19.59 -10.01 14.43
C SER A 28 20.39 -11.11 13.70
N PHE A 29 20.19 -11.27 12.40
CA PHE A 29 21.09 -12.02 11.54
C PHE A 29 21.99 -11.05 10.79
N SER A 30 23.13 -10.69 11.40
CA SER A 30 24.19 -9.95 10.70
C SER A 30 25.57 -10.20 11.28
N GLN A 31 26.02 -11.46 11.36
CA GLN A 31 27.46 -11.76 11.39
C GLN A 31 27.76 -13.09 10.72
N LEU A 32 28.46 -13.03 9.59
CA LEU A 32 29.62 -13.85 9.22
C LEU A 32 29.83 -13.77 7.71
N HIS A 33 30.82 -13.01 7.25
CA HIS A 33 31.97 -13.53 6.49
C HIS A 33 32.99 -12.41 6.28
N SER A 34 34.18 -12.64 6.83
CA SER A 34 35.40 -11.85 6.67
C SER A 34 36.30 -12.47 5.60
N ARG A 35 37.22 -11.65 5.06
CA ARG A 35 38.30 -11.88 4.06
C ARG A 35 37.99 -11.26 2.70
N GLN A 36 38.88 -10.53 2.04
CA GLN A 36 40.31 -10.23 2.23
C GLN A 36 40.67 -9.00 1.38
N ASP A 37 41.57 -8.14 1.88
CA ASP A 37 42.14 -6.98 1.20
C ASP A 37 43.03 -7.36 0.01
N ILE A 38 42.85 -6.72 -1.15
CA ILE A 38 43.84 -6.57 -2.23
C ILE A 38 43.62 -5.18 -2.90
N PRO A 39 44.68 -4.39 -3.19
CA PRO A 39 44.57 -2.94 -3.43
C PRO A 39 44.20 -2.54 -4.87
N SER A 40 43.55 -1.38 -5.00
CA SER A 40 43.19 -0.72 -6.27
C SER A 40 44.40 -0.08 -6.98
N PRO A 41 44.44 -0.08 -8.33
CA PRO A 41 45.20 0.90 -9.10
C PRO A 41 44.32 2.07 -9.57
N ALA A 42 44.97 3.20 -9.74
CA ALA A 42 44.38 4.52 -9.97
C ALA A 42 43.73 4.73 -11.36
N ALA A 43 42.68 5.56 -11.33
CA ALA A 43 42.21 6.55 -12.30
C ALA A 43 42.40 6.32 -13.81
N ASN A 44 41.28 6.33 -14.54
CA ASN A 44 41.05 7.33 -15.59
C ASN A 44 39.55 7.45 -15.92
N GLY A 45 39.08 8.70 -16.00
CA GLY A 45 37.68 9.05 -15.96
C GLY A 45 36.89 8.85 -17.24
N ARG A 46 35.56 8.91 -17.07
CA ARG A 46 34.58 9.51 -17.98
C ARG A 46 33.28 9.71 -17.22
N ASP A 47 32.76 10.92 -17.32
CA ASP A 47 31.54 11.40 -16.68
C ASP A 47 30.33 10.54 -17.01
N ASN A 48 29.61 10.12 -15.96
CA ASN A 48 28.19 9.81 -16.00
C ASN A 48 27.63 10.15 -14.61
N HIS A 49 26.69 11.09 -14.56
CA HIS A 49 25.97 11.47 -13.34
C HIS A 49 25.07 10.31 -12.88
N SER A 50 25.67 9.34 -12.20
CA SER A 50 25.01 8.40 -11.30
C SER A 50 25.40 8.84 -9.89
N ARG A 51 24.47 9.48 -9.17
CA ARG A 51 24.68 9.83 -7.76
C ARG A 51 24.32 8.61 -6.93
N HIS A 52 25.33 7.81 -6.59
CA HIS A 52 25.21 6.78 -5.57
C HIS A 52 25.28 7.42 -4.17
N PHE A 53 24.29 7.13 -3.33
CA PHE A 53 24.38 7.36 -1.89
C PHE A 53 25.45 6.43 -1.27
N PRO A 54 26.40 6.95 -0.48
CA PRO A 54 27.33 6.10 0.25
C PRO A 54 26.57 5.35 1.36
N LYS A 55 26.74 4.02 1.41
CA LYS A 55 26.34 3.19 2.55
C LYS A 55 27.27 3.49 3.73
N THR A 56 26.91 4.40 4.63
CA THR A 56 27.57 4.57 5.93
C THR A 56 26.62 5.10 7.00
N ASP A 57 26.56 4.36 8.12
CA ASP A 57 26.15 4.68 9.49
C ASP A 57 25.33 5.95 9.76
N GLY A 58 24.02 5.75 9.96
CA GLY A 58 23.23 6.20 11.13
C GLY A 58 23.07 7.67 11.51
N ASN A 59 23.91 8.60 11.04
CA ASN A 59 23.91 10.00 11.48
C ASN A 59 24.04 10.96 10.29
N LEU A 60 23.01 11.02 9.44
CA LEU A 60 22.84 12.12 8.49
C LEU A 60 21.90 13.16 9.11
N SER A 61 22.50 14.21 9.67
CA SER A 61 21.80 15.33 10.32
C SER A 61 20.88 16.09 9.36
N PHE A 62 19.81 16.69 9.85
CA PHE A 62 18.90 17.65 9.17
C PHE A 62 19.61 18.64 8.20
N ASN A 63 20.83 19.05 8.54
CA ASN A 63 21.69 19.89 7.69
C ASN A 63 22.03 19.28 6.33
N PHE A 64 22.06 17.95 6.20
CA PHE A 64 22.29 17.24 4.93
C PHE A 64 21.10 17.43 3.98
N ILE A 65 19.86 17.22 4.47
CA ILE A 65 18.63 17.48 3.71
C ILE A 65 18.55 18.97 3.32
N LYS A 66 18.91 19.87 4.24
CA LYS A 66 18.97 21.31 3.95
C LYS A 66 20.00 21.67 2.88
N ASN A 67 21.13 20.98 2.82
CA ASN A 67 22.22 21.27 1.87
C ASN A 67 22.05 20.59 0.50
N GLU A 68 21.41 19.41 0.42
CA GLU A 68 21.10 18.77 -0.87
C GLU A 68 19.99 19.50 -1.64
N PHE A 69 19.04 20.13 -0.93
CA PHE A 69 17.79 20.63 -1.51
C PHE A 69 17.62 22.15 -1.39
N PHE A 70 18.62 22.95 -1.80
CA PHE A 70 18.54 24.40 -2.10
C PHE A 70 19.02 25.43 -1.06
N SER A 71 19.50 26.54 -1.61
CA SER A 71 19.84 27.80 -0.95
C SER A 71 19.22 28.98 -1.72
N ARG A 72 18.25 29.71 -1.14
CA ARG A 72 17.94 31.15 -1.39
C ARG A 72 16.74 31.67 -0.57
N ASN A 73 16.87 32.90 -0.10
CA ASN A 73 15.91 33.66 0.71
C ASN A 73 14.67 34.11 -0.07
N PHE A 74 13.55 34.27 0.65
CA PHE A 74 12.29 34.81 0.15
C PHE A 74 11.99 36.19 0.76
N ASN A 75 11.44 37.10 -0.05
CA ASN A 75 10.80 38.34 0.39
C ASN A 75 9.28 38.17 0.24
N SER A 76 8.49 38.58 1.23
CA SER A 76 7.02 38.67 1.12
C SER A 76 6.55 40.13 1.04
N GLN A 77 5.50 40.36 0.25
CA GLN A 77 4.61 41.52 0.33
C GLN A 77 3.20 40.96 0.52
N ALA A 78 2.73 40.85 1.77
CA ALA A 78 1.37 40.49 2.11
C ALA A 78 0.59 41.74 2.56
N GLU A 79 -0.70 41.84 2.19
CA GLU A 79 -1.60 42.86 2.73
C GLU A 79 -2.10 42.42 4.12
N ASN A 80 -2.05 43.32 5.11
CA ASN A 80 -2.35 43.03 6.52
C ASN A 80 -3.85 42.69 6.76
N ALA A 81 -4.27 41.46 6.49
CA ALA A 81 -5.55 40.92 6.98
C ALA A 81 -5.46 40.59 8.48
N SER A 82 -6.60 40.57 9.18
CA SER A 82 -6.62 40.18 10.60
C SER A 82 -6.37 38.67 10.76
N GLU A 83 -5.67 38.29 11.83
CA GLU A 83 -5.44 36.87 12.17
C GLU A 83 -6.75 36.09 12.30
N GLU A 84 -7.80 36.70 12.85
CA GLU A 84 -9.14 36.09 12.95
C GLU A 84 -9.73 35.73 11.58
N TYR A 85 -9.49 36.56 10.56
CA TYR A 85 -9.94 36.28 9.20
C TYR A 85 -9.14 35.12 8.59
N LYS A 86 -7.82 35.12 8.76
CA LYS A 86 -6.97 34.01 8.30
C LYS A 86 -7.42 32.69 8.93
N ASP A 87 -7.71 32.69 10.23
CA ASP A 87 -8.15 31.52 10.99
C ASP A 87 -9.53 30.99 10.51
N GLN A 88 -10.45 31.87 10.16
CA GLN A 88 -11.74 31.49 9.58
C GLN A 88 -11.58 30.92 8.17
N LEU A 89 -10.77 31.57 7.33
CA LEU A 89 -10.47 31.10 5.97
C LEU A 89 -9.84 29.70 5.99
N TRP A 90 -8.96 29.44 6.96
CA TRP A 90 -8.38 28.11 7.20
C TRP A 90 -9.42 27.04 7.55
N LYS A 91 -10.33 27.35 8.48
CA LYS A 91 -11.42 26.43 8.85
C LYS A 91 -12.36 26.13 7.69
N ASP A 92 -12.71 27.16 6.91
CA ASP A 92 -13.56 27.01 5.75
C ASP A 92 -12.88 26.11 4.70
N PHE A 93 -11.58 26.31 4.46
CA PHE A 93 -10.78 25.48 3.57
C PHE A 93 -10.76 24.00 3.96
N LEU A 94 -10.51 23.70 5.24
CA LEU A 94 -10.51 22.31 5.74
C LEU A 94 -11.90 21.64 5.72
N SER A 95 -12.98 22.43 5.74
CA SER A 95 -14.35 21.90 5.74
C SER A 95 -14.83 21.44 4.36
N LEU A 96 -14.14 21.86 3.30
CA LEU A 96 -14.53 21.57 1.92
C LEU A 96 -14.21 20.13 1.55
N LYS A 97 -15.10 19.53 0.74
CA LYS A 97 -14.94 18.18 0.17
C LYS A 97 -14.67 18.19 -1.34
N SER A 98 -14.48 19.38 -1.91
CA SER A 98 -14.44 19.60 -3.35
C SER A 98 -13.17 20.34 -3.71
N THR A 99 -12.29 19.67 -4.45
CA THR A 99 -11.00 20.23 -4.90
C THR A 99 -11.18 21.57 -5.59
N THR A 100 -12.20 21.73 -6.43
CA THR A 100 -12.47 22.98 -7.15
C THR A 100 -12.78 24.15 -6.23
N HIS A 101 -13.53 23.92 -5.14
CA HIS A 101 -13.81 24.96 -4.15
C HIS A 101 -12.59 25.21 -3.26
N MET A 102 -11.84 24.16 -2.92
CA MET A 102 -10.59 24.30 -2.18
C MET A 102 -9.58 25.14 -2.96
N GLU A 103 -9.47 24.97 -4.27
CA GLU A 103 -8.62 25.80 -5.14
C GLU A 103 -9.00 27.30 -5.10
N THR A 104 -10.29 27.61 -4.97
CA THR A 104 -10.72 29.02 -4.88
C THR A 104 -10.30 29.65 -3.56
N LEU A 105 -10.48 28.96 -2.43
CA LEU A 105 -10.03 29.45 -1.13
C LEU A 105 -8.50 29.43 -1.01
N PHE A 106 -7.83 28.46 -1.63
CA PHE A 106 -6.36 28.41 -1.66
C PHE A 106 -5.77 29.63 -2.37
N LYS A 107 -6.35 30.08 -3.49
CA LYS A 107 -5.92 31.32 -4.16
C LYS A 107 -6.13 32.56 -3.30
N GLU A 108 -7.18 32.57 -2.49
CA GLU A 108 -7.42 33.64 -1.53
C GLU A 108 -6.38 33.62 -0.41
N MET A 109 -6.03 32.44 0.10
CA MET A 109 -4.92 32.27 1.04
C MET A 109 -3.60 32.75 0.43
N GLU A 110 -3.30 32.42 -0.83
CA GLU A 110 -2.08 32.89 -1.52
C GLU A 110 -1.97 34.42 -1.62
N ALA A 111 -3.11 35.14 -1.61
CA ALA A 111 -3.13 36.59 -1.65
C ALA A 111 -2.95 37.25 -0.27
N ILE A 112 -3.30 36.54 0.80
CA ILE A 112 -3.43 37.10 2.15
C ILE A 112 -2.32 36.61 3.09
N TYR A 113 -1.88 35.37 2.92
CA TYR A 113 -0.94 34.72 3.81
C TYR A 113 0.49 35.06 3.40
N ASP A 114 1.39 35.15 4.38
CA ASP A 114 2.82 35.15 4.09
C ASP A 114 3.24 33.78 3.54
N GLU A 115 4.30 33.75 2.72
CA GLU A 115 4.78 32.49 2.12
C GLU A 115 5.13 31.43 3.19
N ALA A 116 5.60 31.87 4.37
CA ALA A 116 5.90 30.99 5.50
C ALA A 116 4.65 30.32 6.10
N GLU A 117 3.45 30.89 5.90
CA GLU A 117 2.18 30.36 6.38
C GLU A 117 1.56 29.38 5.38
N LEU A 118 2.05 29.35 4.13
CA LEU A 118 1.48 28.56 3.05
C LEU A 118 1.96 27.10 3.01
N ALA A 119 2.88 26.67 3.88
CA ALA A 119 3.38 25.29 3.89
C ALA A 119 2.27 24.25 4.06
N VAL A 120 1.46 24.40 5.11
CA VAL A 120 0.36 23.47 5.44
C VAL A 120 -0.79 23.58 4.43
N PRO A 121 -1.25 24.78 4.01
CA PRO A 121 -2.18 24.90 2.89
C PRO A 121 -1.70 24.21 1.61
N CYS A 122 -0.43 24.37 1.23
CA CYS A 122 0.13 23.70 0.05
C CYS A 122 0.10 22.17 0.21
N LEU A 123 0.43 21.67 1.40
CA LEU A 123 0.43 20.25 1.70
C LEU A 123 -0.97 19.64 1.62
N VAL A 124 -1.96 20.26 2.28
CA VAL A 124 -3.37 19.81 2.25
C VAL A 124 -3.90 19.85 0.82
N MET A 125 -3.68 20.96 0.10
CA MET A 125 -4.13 21.08 -1.28
C MET A 125 -3.44 20.06 -2.20
N GLY A 126 -2.15 19.78 -1.97
CA GLY A 126 -1.39 18.78 -2.71
C GLY A 126 -1.89 17.35 -2.48
N ILE A 127 -2.25 17.01 -1.24
CA ILE A 127 -2.87 15.72 -0.88
C ILE A 127 -4.19 15.54 -1.63
N GLU A 128 -5.07 16.54 -1.58
CA GLU A 128 -6.39 16.50 -2.22
C GLU A 128 -6.28 16.37 -3.75
N VAL A 129 -5.41 17.17 -4.38
CA VAL A 129 -5.16 17.07 -5.84
C VAL A 129 -4.58 15.71 -6.22
N TYR A 130 -3.67 15.15 -5.41
CA TYR A 130 -3.13 13.82 -5.64
C TYR A 130 -4.21 12.73 -5.52
N GLN A 131 -5.08 12.82 -4.51
CA GLN A 131 -6.18 11.87 -4.30
C GLN A 131 -7.21 11.91 -5.44
N GLU A 132 -7.48 13.10 -6.00
CA GLU A 132 -8.34 13.24 -7.17
C GLU A 132 -7.72 12.58 -8.43
N GLY A 133 -6.39 12.47 -8.48
CA GLY A 133 -5.66 11.72 -9.51
C GLY A 133 -5.69 12.33 -10.92
N LYS A 134 -6.23 13.55 -11.07
CA LYS A 134 -6.38 14.22 -12.38
C LYS A 134 -5.15 15.02 -12.82
N ASP A 135 -4.38 15.55 -11.87
CA ASP A 135 -3.26 16.45 -12.16
C ASP A 135 -2.06 16.16 -11.25
N PRO A 136 -1.26 15.12 -11.57
CA PRO A 136 -0.11 14.74 -10.75
C PRO A 136 1.01 15.80 -10.78
N GLU A 137 1.11 16.61 -11.83
CA GLU A 137 2.09 17.69 -11.92
C GLU A 137 1.75 18.86 -10.99
N LYS A 138 0.46 19.19 -10.86
CA LYS A 138 0.00 20.15 -9.86
C LYS A 138 0.24 19.65 -8.44
N ALA A 139 -0.07 18.38 -8.16
CA ALA A 139 0.26 17.78 -6.86
C ALA A 139 1.76 17.84 -6.57
N LEU A 140 2.60 17.57 -7.58
CA LEU A 140 4.06 17.67 -7.48
C LEU A 140 4.50 19.10 -7.16
N SER A 141 3.94 20.10 -7.83
CA SER A 141 4.25 21.52 -7.62
C SER A 141 3.90 21.97 -6.20
N LEU A 142 2.70 21.62 -5.72
CA LEU A 142 2.23 21.93 -4.37
C LEU A 142 3.09 21.26 -3.29
N ALA A 143 3.41 19.98 -3.46
CA ALA A 143 4.26 19.22 -2.55
C ALA A 143 5.70 19.80 -2.49
N ASN A 144 6.25 20.22 -3.64
CA ASN A 144 7.55 20.89 -3.69
C ASN A 144 7.54 22.25 -2.99
N ARG A 145 6.47 23.04 -3.16
CA ARG A 145 6.32 24.32 -2.48
C ARG A 145 6.23 24.13 -0.97
N ALA A 146 5.42 23.18 -0.51
CA ALA A 146 5.34 22.82 0.91
C ALA A 146 6.71 22.42 1.47
N LEU A 147 7.43 21.51 0.80
CA LEU A 147 8.78 21.11 1.21
C LEU A 147 9.72 22.32 1.32
N LYS A 148 9.74 23.17 0.30
CA LYS A 148 10.62 24.34 0.25
C LYS A 148 10.37 25.28 1.42
N ILE A 149 9.11 25.56 1.74
CA ILE A 149 8.75 26.42 2.86
C ILE A 149 9.20 25.78 4.18
N SER A 150 8.85 24.51 4.42
CA SER A 150 9.21 23.78 5.65
C SER A 150 10.72 23.76 5.91
N VAL A 151 11.54 23.51 4.88
CA VAL A 151 13.01 23.52 5.02
C VAL A 151 13.57 24.92 5.31
N THR A 152 12.94 25.97 4.76
CA THR A 152 13.41 27.34 4.98
C THR A 152 13.02 27.91 6.34
N CYS A 153 11.85 27.55 6.85
CA CYS A 153 11.33 28.08 8.10
C CYS A 153 11.81 27.31 9.33
N ASP A 154 12.08 26.01 9.19
CA ASP A 154 12.40 25.17 10.33
C ASP A 154 13.92 25.02 10.53
N THR A 155 14.33 25.02 11.79
CA THR A 155 15.71 24.76 12.21
C THR A 155 15.91 23.33 12.71
N GLU A 156 14.80 22.62 12.93
CA GLU A 156 14.72 21.26 13.45
C GLU A 156 13.77 20.42 12.58
N PRO A 157 13.85 19.08 12.61
CA PRO A 157 12.92 18.23 11.88
C PRO A 157 11.47 18.46 12.35
N SER A 158 10.54 18.63 11.41
CA SER A 158 9.12 18.88 11.69
C SER A 158 8.21 17.84 11.04
N LEU A 159 6.97 17.71 11.54
CA LEU A 159 5.98 16.83 10.92
C LEU A 159 5.66 17.30 9.50
N GLU A 160 5.56 18.62 9.30
CA GLU A 160 5.29 19.26 8.02
C GLU A 160 6.34 18.88 6.97
N LEU A 161 7.62 18.87 7.36
CA LEU A 161 8.71 18.39 6.53
C LEU A 161 8.53 16.91 6.16
N ALA A 162 8.25 16.06 7.15
CA ALA A 162 8.06 14.62 6.94
C ALA A 162 6.89 14.32 5.99
N MET A 163 5.76 15.01 6.17
CA MET A 163 4.58 14.88 5.33
C MET A 163 4.82 15.39 3.91
N SER A 164 5.53 16.51 3.74
CA SER A 164 5.88 17.06 2.42
C SER A 164 6.76 16.10 1.62
N LEU A 165 7.77 15.51 2.28
CA LEU A 165 8.60 14.45 1.69
C LEU A 165 7.76 13.20 1.35
N GLY A 166 6.87 12.77 2.24
CA GLY A 166 5.98 11.63 2.01
C GLY A 166 5.05 11.83 0.81
N LEU A 167 4.48 13.04 0.66
CA LEU A 167 3.64 13.40 -0.48
C LEU A 167 4.47 13.43 -1.78
N LEU A 168 5.65 14.06 -1.79
CA LEU A 168 6.55 14.06 -2.94
C LEU A 168 6.91 12.64 -3.38
N GLY A 169 7.23 11.79 -2.41
CA GLY A 169 7.51 10.38 -2.63
C GLY A 169 6.35 9.65 -3.31
N SER A 170 5.12 9.88 -2.85
CA SER A 170 3.90 9.29 -3.41
C SER A 170 3.61 9.82 -4.83
N VAL A 171 3.74 11.13 -5.05
CA VAL A 171 3.56 11.75 -6.38
C VAL A 171 4.62 11.25 -7.36
N CYS A 172 5.88 11.13 -6.94
CA CYS A 172 6.94 10.61 -7.81
C CYS A 172 6.68 9.15 -8.19
N PHE A 173 6.15 8.33 -7.29
CA PHE A 173 5.76 6.97 -7.64
C PHE A 173 4.65 6.93 -8.69
N SER A 174 3.60 7.76 -8.54
CA SER A 174 2.49 7.79 -9.51
C SER A 174 2.95 8.26 -10.89
N LEU A 175 3.96 9.13 -10.94
CA LEU A 175 4.66 9.55 -12.16
C LEU A 175 5.70 8.52 -12.67
N ASN A 176 5.81 7.35 -12.04
CA ASN A 176 6.79 6.30 -12.35
C ASN A 176 8.26 6.75 -12.24
N ARG A 177 8.52 7.79 -11.42
CA ARG A 177 9.85 8.28 -11.05
C ARG A 177 10.32 7.55 -9.79
N LEU A 178 10.62 6.27 -9.94
CA LEU A 178 10.84 5.35 -8.82
C LEU A 178 12.08 5.68 -7.97
N ASP A 179 13.14 6.20 -8.58
CA ASP A 179 14.35 6.62 -7.87
C ASP A 179 14.08 7.83 -6.96
N ASP A 180 13.44 8.87 -7.51
CA ASP A 180 13.03 10.06 -6.75
C ASP A 180 12.03 9.69 -5.64
N SER A 181 11.09 8.78 -5.94
CA SER A 181 10.12 8.29 -4.97
C SER A 181 10.82 7.65 -3.77
N LEU A 182 11.80 6.78 -4.03
CA LEU A 182 12.56 6.11 -2.99
C LEU A 182 13.31 7.13 -2.12
N GLU A 183 13.98 8.09 -2.75
CA GLU A 183 14.75 9.13 -2.06
C GLU A 183 13.88 9.96 -1.12
N TYR A 184 12.74 10.46 -1.60
CA TYR A 184 11.83 11.26 -0.79
C TYR A 184 11.19 10.45 0.33
N LEU A 185 10.78 9.20 0.07
CA LEU A 185 10.16 8.34 1.09
C LEU A 185 11.16 7.90 2.16
N GLU A 186 12.42 7.60 1.79
CA GLU A 186 13.48 7.31 2.77
C GLU A 186 13.83 8.57 3.58
N GLY A 187 13.82 9.74 2.94
CA GLY A 187 13.91 11.04 3.60
C GLY A 187 12.81 11.24 4.64
N ALA A 188 11.56 11.03 4.26
CA ALA A 188 10.41 11.14 5.17
C ALA A 188 10.54 10.18 6.35
N ASN A 189 10.89 8.91 6.09
CA ASN A 189 11.08 7.90 7.12
C ASN A 189 12.19 8.27 8.13
N ARG A 190 13.29 8.88 7.67
CA ARG A 190 14.34 9.39 8.55
C ARG A 190 13.82 10.49 9.49
N VAL A 191 13.03 11.43 8.95
CA VAL A 191 12.43 12.51 9.74
C VAL A 191 11.45 11.94 10.77
N PHE A 192 10.55 11.04 10.37
CA PHE A 192 9.62 10.39 11.29
C PHE A 192 10.33 9.64 12.42
N ASN A 193 11.41 8.90 12.12
CA ASN A 193 12.20 8.22 13.14
C ASN A 193 12.86 9.20 14.12
N SER A 194 13.36 10.35 13.64
CA SER A 194 13.92 11.37 14.54
C SER A 194 12.86 11.95 15.48
N LEU A 195 11.65 12.22 14.96
CA LEU A 195 10.53 12.72 15.74
C LEU A 195 10.06 11.71 16.81
N GLU A 196 10.12 10.40 16.51
CA GLU A 196 9.77 9.35 17.47
C GLU A 196 10.80 9.24 18.61
N ILE A 197 12.10 9.30 18.30
CA ILE A 197 13.20 9.16 19.27
C ILE A 197 13.24 10.32 20.27
N ASP A 198 13.06 11.55 19.79
CA ASP A 198 13.21 12.75 20.62
C ASP A 198 12.12 12.87 21.70
N GLY A 199 11.09 12.02 21.66
CA GLY A 199 9.98 12.03 22.63
C GLY A 199 9.17 13.33 22.63
N SER A 200 9.53 14.27 21.74
CA SER A 200 8.85 15.52 21.43
C SER A 200 7.56 15.21 20.66
N ARG A 201 6.62 14.57 21.37
CA ARG A 201 5.21 14.49 20.96
C ARG A 201 4.51 15.85 21.04
N THR A 202 5.24 16.95 21.25
CA THR A 202 4.73 18.29 20.95
C THR A 202 4.72 18.47 19.44
N PHE A 203 3.91 17.64 18.80
CA PHE A 203 3.25 18.05 17.59
C PHE A 203 2.43 19.26 17.97
N ARG A 204 2.84 20.40 17.46
CA ARG A 204 1.96 21.50 17.21
C ARG A 204 2.31 21.81 15.80
N LEU A 205 1.37 21.69 14.85
CA LEU A 205 1.45 22.51 13.65
C LEU A 205 1.43 23.95 14.19
N PRO A 206 2.58 24.65 14.31
CA PRO A 206 2.73 25.75 15.27
C PRO A 206 1.83 26.95 14.97
N ARG A 207 1.16 26.95 13.81
CA ARG A 207 0.44 28.07 13.25
C ARG A 207 -1.08 27.90 13.20
N TYR A 208 -1.63 26.71 13.50
CA TYR A 208 -3.08 26.51 13.49
C TYR A 208 -3.49 25.63 14.68
N ASN A 209 -4.06 26.26 15.71
CA ASN A 209 -4.67 25.59 16.85
C ASN A 209 -5.99 24.93 16.41
N ASP A 210 -5.90 23.77 15.73
CA ASP A 210 -7.08 22.93 15.51
C ASP A 210 -7.32 22.05 16.75
N PRO A 211 -8.39 22.28 17.52
CA PRO A 211 -8.75 21.42 18.65
C PRO A 211 -9.21 20.01 18.25
N TYR A 212 -9.26 19.69 16.95
CA TYR A 212 -9.65 18.37 16.42
C TYR A 212 -8.50 17.54 15.82
N ALA A 213 -7.29 18.10 15.68
CA ALA A 213 -6.12 17.34 15.24
C ALA A 213 -5.53 16.55 16.42
N ASP A 214 -5.88 15.26 16.51
CA ASP A 214 -5.06 14.33 17.30
C ASP A 214 -3.73 14.15 16.57
N ASP A 215 -2.77 14.98 16.93
CA ASP A 215 -1.48 15.02 16.27
C ASP A 215 -0.74 13.66 16.34
N GLU A 216 -0.98 12.86 17.38
CA GLU A 216 -0.44 11.51 17.47
C GLU A 216 -1.07 10.61 16.40
N ARG A 217 -2.39 10.71 16.17
CA ARG A 217 -3.06 10.01 15.07
C ARG A 217 -2.54 10.48 13.70
N THR A 218 -2.39 11.79 13.50
CA THR A 218 -1.86 12.37 12.25
C THR A 218 -0.46 11.83 11.95
N PHE A 219 0.41 11.80 12.96
CA PHE A 219 1.75 11.21 12.86
C PHE A 219 1.70 9.77 12.37
N TRP A 220 0.94 8.91 13.06
CA TRP A 220 0.86 7.49 12.74
C TRP A 220 0.25 7.25 11.35
N LEU A 221 -0.76 8.02 10.95
CA LEU A 221 -1.36 7.93 9.62
C LEU A 221 -0.35 8.24 8.49
N HIS A 222 0.45 9.29 8.65
CA HIS A 222 1.44 9.67 7.64
C HIS A 222 2.67 8.75 7.66
N LEU A 223 3.13 8.31 8.84
CA LEU A 223 4.18 7.31 8.94
C LEU A 223 3.74 5.99 8.30
N HIS A 224 2.49 5.56 8.54
CA HIS A 224 1.91 4.41 7.85
C HIS A 224 1.97 4.59 6.33
N ALA A 225 1.55 5.75 5.79
CA ALA A 225 1.59 6.02 4.36
C ALA A 225 3.01 5.98 3.80
N VAL A 226 4.00 6.50 4.53
CA VAL A 226 5.43 6.42 4.16
C VAL A 226 5.93 4.97 4.14
N GLN A 227 5.64 4.17 5.18
CA GLN A 227 6.03 2.76 5.20
C GLN A 227 5.39 1.99 4.04
N TYR A 228 4.10 2.20 3.78
CA TYR A 228 3.41 1.56 2.67
C TYR A 228 3.94 2.04 1.30
N GLY A 229 4.31 3.31 1.20
CA GLY A 229 4.95 3.88 0.01
C GLY A 229 6.34 3.29 -0.24
N LEU A 230 7.15 3.09 0.80
CA LEU A 230 8.45 2.43 0.71
C LEU A 230 8.29 0.98 0.26
N PHE A 231 7.33 0.25 0.82
CA PHE A 231 6.99 -1.09 0.37
C PHE A 231 6.67 -1.11 -1.13
N GLY A 232 5.79 -0.21 -1.58
CA GLY A 232 5.39 -0.14 -2.99
C GLY A 232 6.55 0.20 -3.93
N THR A 233 7.34 1.21 -3.57
CA THR A 233 8.49 1.67 -4.35
C THR A 233 9.58 0.61 -4.44
N LYS A 234 9.96 0.02 -3.30
CA LYS A 234 10.96 -1.06 -3.26
C LYS A 234 10.51 -2.30 -4.04
N THR A 235 9.22 -2.65 -3.97
CA THR A 235 8.65 -3.72 -4.77
C THR A 235 8.72 -3.42 -6.27
N ALA A 236 8.43 -2.18 -6.68
CA ALA A 236 8.46 -1.76 -8.08
C ALA A 236 9.87 -1.79 -8.69
N ILE A 237 10.90 -1.40 -7.93
CA ILE A 237 12.31 -1.50 -8.35
C ILE A 237 12.92 -2.90 -8.16
N GLY A 238 12.13 -3.88 -7.70
CA GLY A 238 12.52 -5.28 -7.58
C GLY A 238 13.21 -5.67 -6.26
N ARG A 239 13.35 -4.75 -5.30
CA ARG A 239 13.90 -4.99 -3.94
C ARG A 239 12.82 -5.54 -3.00
N ARG A 240 12.21 -6.67 -3.37
CA ARG A 240 11.01 -7.21 -2.70
C ARG A 240 11.28 -7.70 -1.28
N GLU A 241 12.44 -8.28 -1.03
CA GLU A 241 12.84 -8.78 0.29
C GLU A 241 12.94 -7.63 1.30
N GLU A 242 13.56 -6.51 0.89
CA GLU A 242 13.63 -5.30 1.73
C GLU A 242 12.28 -4.62 1.91
N ALA A 243 11.35 -4.80 0.98
CA ALA A 243 10.03 -4.23 1.07
C ALA A 243 9.19 -4.86 2.21
N ILE A 244 9.51 -6.09 2.62
CA ILE A 244 8.77 -6.84 3.65
C ILE A 244 8.82 -6.13 5.00
N ASP A 245 9.97 -5.58 5.37
CA ASP A 245 10.12 -4.86 6.64
C ASP A 245 9.17 -3.65 6.69
N HIS A 246 9.04 -2.93 5.56
CA HIS A 246 8.17 -1.76 5.47
C HIS A 246 6.68 -2.09 5.54
N ILE A 247 6.21 -3.16 4.87
CA ILE A 247 4.81 -3.58 5.00
C ILE A 247 4.50 -4.15 6.39
N GLY A 248 5.49 -4.77 7.05
CA GLY A 248 5.41 -5.16 8.46
C GLY A 248 5.22 -3.96 9.39
N ASN A 249 6.07 -2.93 9.25
CA ASN A 249 5.94 -1.68 10.00
C ASN A 249 4.58 -1.00 9.76
N ALA A 250 4.10 -0.99 8.50
CA ALA A 250 2.78 -0.45 8.18
C ALA A 250 1.66 -1.23 8.88
N LEU A 251 1.75 -2.56 8.96
CA LEU A 251 0.78 -3.37 9.70
C LEU A 251 0.79 -3.06 11.20
N GLU A 252 1.97 -2.95 11.83
CA GLU A 252 2.07 -2.60 13.26
C GLU A 252 1.42 -1.25 13.57
N ILE A 253 1.62 -0.26 12.70
CA ILE A 253 0.98 1.04 12.84
C ILE A 253 -0.53 0.92 12.65
N ARG A 254 -0.99 0.11 11.69
CA ARG A 254 -2.42 -0.16 11.50
C ARG A 254 -3.04 -0.78 12.74
N GLU A 255 -2.38 -1.77 13.35
CA GLU A 255 -2.84 -2.41 14.59
C GLU A 255 -2.97 -1.39 15.73
N LYS A 256 -2.04 -0.43 15.83
CA LYS A 256 -2.11 0.68 16.82
C LYS A 256 -3.30 1.60 16.55
N LEU A 257 -3.51 1.99 15.29
CA LEU A 257 -4.61 2.88 14.88
C LEU A 257 -5.99 2.21 14.96
N SER A 258 -6.05 0.88 14.83
CA SER A 258 -7.29 0.11 14.75
C SER A 258 -7.94 -0.17 16.11
N MET A 259 -7.45 0.40 17.20
CA MET A 259 -8.10 0.27 18.52
C MET A 259 -9.52 0.87 18.54
N ASP A 260 -9.82 1.81 17.62
CA ASP A 260 -11.13 2.46 17.47
C ASP A 260 -11.76 2.29 16.07
N GLU A 261 -11.18 1.48 15.17
CA GLU A 261 -11.62 1.36 13.76
C GLU A 261 -12.21 -0.01 13.41
N ASP A 262 -12.86 -0.05 12.24
CA ASP A 262 -13.52 -1.21 11.66
C ASP A 262 -12.57 -2.41 11.50
N SER A 263 -12.94 -3.59 12.02
CA SER A 263 -12.15 -4.84 11.93
C SER A 263 -11.74 -5.24 10.51
N GLY A 264 -12.45 -4.69 9.53
CA GLY A 264 -12.25 -4.94 8.12
C GLY A 264 -10.94 -4.34 7.66
N SER A 265 -10.62 -3.12 8.12
CA SER A 265 -9.37 -2.42 7.78
C SER A 265 -8.13 -3.26 8.03
N LEU A 266 -8.11 -3.88 9.21
CA LEU A 266 -7.05 -4.75 9.66
C LEU A 266 -6.99 -6.06 8.88
N GLY A 267 -8.15 -6.59 8.45
CA GLY A 267 -8.23 -7.75 7.56
C GLY A 267 -7.49 -7.56 6.24
N PHE A 268 -7.59 -6.37 5.63
CA PHE A 268 -6.85 -6.08 4.40
C PHE A 268 -5.36 -5.85 4.67
N ALA A 269 -4.99 -5.17 5.77
CA ALA A 269 -3.58 -5.02 6.13
C ALA A 269 -2.90 -6.39 6.29
N TYR A 270 -3.55 -7.35 6.95
CA TYR A 270 -3.05 -8.73 7.02
C TYR A 270 -2.99 -9.43 5.66
N ARG A 271 -3.97 -9.21 4.78
CA ARG A 271 -3.93 -9.77 3.42
C ARG A 271 -2.76 -9.21 2.61
N ASP A 272 -2.54 -7.90 2.65
CA ASP A 272 -1.48 -7.23 1.91
C ASP A 272 -0.09 -7.72 2.39
N VAL A 273 0.09 -7.93 3.70
CA VAL A 273 1.29 -8.59 4.24
C VAL A 273 1.42 -10.01 3.69
N ALA A 274 0.36 -10.82 3.71
CA ALA A 274 0.41 -12.17 3.15
C ALA A 274 0.81 -12.19 1.66
N GLU A 275 0.29 -11.25 0.86
CA GLU A 275 0.66 -11.05 -0.54
C GLU A 275 2.13 -10.66 -0.71
N ALA A 276 2.65 -9.77 0.15
CA ALA A 276 4.05 -9.38 0.13
C ALA A 276 4.99 -10.58 0.40
N TYR A 277 4.66 -11.42 1.39
CA TYR A 277 5.39 -12.65 1.67
C TYR A 277 5.30 -13.66 0.51
N LEU A 278 4.16 -13.75 -0.17
CA LEU A 278 4.02 -14.58 -1.38
C LEU A 278 4.87 -14.07 -2.54
N ALA A 279 5.02 -12.75 -2.70
CA ALA A 279 5.82 -12.16 -3.77
C ALA A 279 7.32 -12.51 -3.67
N VAL A 280 7.79 -12.91 -2.48
CA VAL A 280 9.14 -13.45 -2.25
C VAL A 280 9.15 -14.97 -2.04
N LEU A 281 8.05 -15.65 -2.38
CA LEU A 281 7.87 -17.10 -2.24
C LEU A 281 8.02 -17.63 -0.79
N ASN A 282 7.82 -16.77 0.21
CA ASN A 282 7.84 -17.15 1.62
C ASN A 282 6.44 -17.58 2.09
N PHE A 283 6.01 -18.75 1.63
CA PHE A 283 4.69 -19.31 1.92
C PHE A 283 4.44 -19.54 3.41
N LYS A 284 5.48 -19.94 4.16
CA LYS A 284 5.38 -20.18 5.60
C LYS A 284 5.11 -18.89 6.38
N GLY A 285 5.78 -17.80 5.99
CA GLY A 285 5.55 -16.47 6.56
C GLY A 285 4.18 -15.89 6.19
N ALA A 286 3.69 -16.14 4.96
CA ALA A 286 2.41 -15.64 4.48
C ALA A 286 1.19 -16.26 5.20
N LEU A 287 1.25 -17.56 5.51
CA LEU A 287 0.13 -18.34 6.05
C LEU A 287 -0.55 -17.72 7.29
N PRO A 288 0.15 -17.36 8.38
CA PRO A 288 -0.50 -16.82 9.58
C PRO A 288 -1.25 -15.51 9.31
N TYR A 289 -0.70 -14.63 8.48
CA TYR A 289 -1.37 -13.37 8.11
C TYR A 289 -2.61 -13.62 7.25
N CYS A 290 -2.53 -14.56 6.30
CA CYS A 290 -3.65 -14.93 5.46
C CYS A 290 -4.82 -15.53 6.29
N LEU A 291 -4.52 -16.36 7.30
CA LEU A 291 -5.54 -16.90 8.21
C LEU A 291 -6.17 -15.82 9.09
N LYS A 292 -5.40 -14.85 9.59
CA LYS A 292 -5.93 -13.71 10.35
C LYS A 292 -6.86 -12.85 9.47
N ALA A 293 -6.45 -12.55 8.25
CA ALA A 293 -7.29 -11.82 7.28
C ALA A 293 -8.61 -12.54 7.04
N LEU A 294 -8.56 -13.87 6.82
CA LEU A 294 -9.74 -14.67 6.60
C LEU A 294 -10.70 -14.65 7.79
N TYR A 295 -10.17 -14.76 9.01
CA TYR A 295 -10.97 -14.69 10.23
C TYR A 295 -11.75 -13.37 10.30
N LEU A 296 -11.06 -12.24 10.13
CA LEU A 296 -11.70 -10.92 10.21
C LEU A 296 -12.77 -10.72 9.13
N PHE A 297 -12.50 -11.14 7.88
CA PHE A 297 -13.49 -11.02 6.82
C PHE A 297 -14.71 -11.92 6.99
N LYS A 298 -14.54 -13.10 7.58
CA LYS A 298 -15.66 -13.97 7.92
C LYS A 298 -16.52 -13.39 9.03
N GLU A 299 -15.89 -12.87 10.08
CA GLU A 299 -16.60 -12.26 11.21
C GLU A 299 -17.42 -11.05 10.76
N GLN A 300 -16.83 -10.18 9.94
CA GLN A 300 -17.47 -8.93 9.58
C GLN A 300 -18.42 -9.02 8.38
N TYR A 301 -17.99 -9.68 7.31
CA TYR A 301 -18.72 -9.68 6.03
C TYR A 301 -19.37 -11.03 5.73
N GLY A 302 -19.10 -12.05 6.55
CA GLY A 302 -19.62 -13.39 6.38
C GLY A 302 -18.77 -14.29 5.46
N GLN A 303 -19.01 -15.59 5.59
CA GLN A 303 -18.26 -16.65 4.91
C GLN A 303 -18.32 -16.59 3.37
N LYS A 304 -19.40 -16.05 2.81
CA LYS A 304 -19.63 -15.94 1.36
C LYS A 304 -19.36 -14.54 0.81
N SER A 305 -18.70 -13.67 1.57
CA SER A 305 -18.29 -12.35 1.07
C SER A 305 -17.20 -12.47 0.01
N LEU A 306 -17.16 -11.52 -0.92
CA LEU A 306 -16.11 -11.45 -1.95
C LEU A 306 -14.72 -11.35 -1.31
N TYR A 307 -14.57 -10.64 -0.19
CA TYR A 307 -13.32 -10.57 0.59
C TYR A 307 -12.86 -11.93 1.13
N SER A 308 -13.78 -12.73 1.68
CA SER A 308 -13.47 -14.11 2.09
C SER A 308 -13.02 -14.95 0.89
N GLY A 309 -13.68 -14.80 -0.27
CA GLY A 309 -13.31 -15.48 -1.51
C GLY A 309 -11.87 -15.17 -1.97
N LEU A 310 -11.49 -13.89 -1.94
CA LEU A 310 -10.13 -13.44 -2.29
C LEU A 310 -9.07 -14.06 -1.37
N VAL A 311 -9.31 -14.08 -0.05
CA VAL A 311 -8.36 -14.68 0.90
C VAL A 311 -8.32 -16.20 0.82
N LEU A 312 -9.45 -16.87 0.56
CA LEU A 312 -9.47 -18.31 0.31
C LEU A 312 -8.65 -18.70 -0.93
N ARG A 313 -8.72 -17.90 -2.01
CA ARG A 313 -7.87 -18.08 -3.19
C ARG A 313 -6.38 -17.96 -2.81
N LEU A 314 -6.04 -16.93 -2.03
CA LEU A 314 -4.67 -16.70 -1.55
C LEU A 314 -4.16 -17.87 -0.71
N LEU A 315 -4.98 -18.43 0.19
CA LEU A 315 -4.65 -19.65 0.93
C LEU A 315 -4.40 -20.84 0.01
N GLY A 316 -5.17 -20.98 -1.08
CA GLY A 316 -4.93 -22.00 -2.10
C GLY A 316 -3.52 -21.91 -2.70
N VAL A 317 -3.07 -20.70 -3.04
CA VAL A 317 -1.72 -20.45 -3.53
C VAL A 317 -0.68 -20.76 -2.46
N ILE A 318 -0.89 -20.32 -1.21
CA ILE A 318 0.01 -20.58 -0.08
C ILE A 318 0.18 -22.09 0.13
N TYR A 319 -0.90 -22.85 0.23
CA TYR A 319 -0.83 -24.30 0.42
C TYR A 319 -0.18 -25.00 -0.77
N THR A 320 -0.35 -24.50 -2.00
CA THR A 320 0.35 -25.02 -3.17
C THR A 320 1.87 -24.86 -3.02
N GLY A 321 2.34 -23.68 -2.62
CA GLY A 321 3.76 -23.42 -2.37
C GLY A 321 4.34 -24.20 -1.18
N LEU A 322 3.49 -24.62 -0.24
CA LEU A 322 3.87 -25.51 0.87
C LEU A 322 3.85 -27.00 0.48
N GLY A 323 3.43 -27.36 -0.74
CA GLY A 323 3.26 -28.74 -1.20
C GLY A 323 1.99 -29.44 -0.68
N GLU A 324 1.10 -28.71 -0.01
CA GLU A 324 -0.15 -29.22 0.55
C GLU A 324 -1.30 -29.14 -0.48
N HIS A 325 -1.11 -29.79 -1.64
CA HIS A 325 -1.98 -29.61 -2.81
C HIS A 325 -3.45 -30.02 -2.60
N GLU A 326 -3.74 -30.98 -1.71
CA GLU A 326 -5.14 -31.31 -1.38
C GLU A 326 -5.84 -30.19 -0.61
N LYS A 327 -5.17 -29.60 0.39
CA LYS A 327 -5.71 -28.44 1.12
C LYS A 327 -5.85 -27.23 0.20
N ALA A 328 -4.87 -27.02 -0.67
CA ALA A 328 -4.93 -25.98 -1.69
C ALA A 328 -6.20 -26.09 -2.55
N LEU A 329 -6.48 -27.30 -3.04
CA LEU A 329 -7.66 -27.58 -3.87
C LEU A 329 -8.98 -27.37 -3.11
N GLU A 330 -9.02 -27.70 -1.81
CA GLU A 330 -10.17 -27.42 -0.96
C GLU A 330 -10.43 -25.92 -0.83
N GLN A 331 -9.39 -25.13 -0.52
CA GLN A 331 -9.55 -23.66 -0.41
C GLN A 331 -9.93 -23.02 -1.75
N ASN A 332 -9.33 -23.49 -2.85
CA ASN A 332 -9.66 -23.07 -4.20
C ASN A 332 -11.12 -23.39 -4.59
N LYS A 333 -11.63 -24.55 -4.18
CA LYS A 333 -13.04 -24.89 -4.39
C LYS A 333 -13.95 -23.89 -3.67
N LEU A 334 -13.66 -23.57 -2.41
CA LEU A 334 -14.44 -22.61 -1.63
C LEU A 334 -14.39 -21.20 -2.24
N SER A 335 -13.22 -20.74 -2.71
CA SER A 335 -13.12 -19.43 -3.38
C SER A 335 -13.94 -19.38 -4.67
N ARG A 336 -13.90 -20.43 -5.50
CA ARG A 336 -14.69 -20.53 -6.74
C ARG A 336 -16.20 -20.49 -6.47
N GLU A 337 -16.66 -21.12 -5.39
CA GLU A 337 -18.07 -21.06 -4.99
C GLU A 337 -18.51 -19.62 -4.68
N VAL A 338 -17.65 -18.86 -3.97
CA VAL A 338 -17.88 -17.42 -3.72
C VAL A 338 -17.87 -16.62 -5.01
N PHE A 339 -16.85 -16.77 -5.85
CA PHE A 339 -16.74 -15.97 -7.08
C PHE A 339 -17.91 -16.24 -8.04
N ARG A 340 -18.41 -17.48 -8.11
CA ARG A 340 -19.62 -17.81 -8.87
C ARG A 340 -20.86 -17.13 -8.30
N SER A 341 -21.05 -17.13 -6.98
CA SER A 341 -22.24 -16.49 -6.39
C SER A 341 -22.26 -14.98 -6.59
N TRP A 342 -21.09 -14.36 -6.69
CA TRP A 342 -20.94 -12.93 -6.97
C TRP A 342 -20.85 -12.59 -8.46
N GLY A 343 -20.69 -13.57 -9.36
CA GLY A 343 -20.39 -13.28 -10.77
C GLY A 343 -19.03 -12.59 -10.98
N ALA A 344 -18.07 -12.80 -10.08
CA ALA A 344 -16.71 -12.28 -10.16
C ALA A 344 -15.87 -13.10 -11.17
N ASN A 345 -16.14 -12.92 -12.46
CA ASN A 345 -15.57 -13.76 -13.53
C ASN A 345 -14.04 -13.68 -13.62
N TYR A 346 -13.44 -12.52 -13.37
CA TYR A 346 -11.97 -12.36 -13.34
C TYR A 346 -11.34 -13.25 -12.26
N ASP A 347 -11.81 -13.11 -11.01
CA ASP A 347 -11.30 -13.91 -9.89
C ASP A 347 -11.61 -15.40 -10.04
N LEU A 348 -12.76 -15.74 -10.65
CA LEU A 348 -13.13 -17.10 -10.98
C LEU A 348 -12.15 -17.72 -11.99
N LEU A 349 -11.81 -17.01 -13.06
CA LEU A 349 -10.86 -17.46 -14.09
C LEU A 349 -9.47 -17.73 -13.49
N LEU A 350 -8.99 -16.83 -12.63
CA LEU A 350 -7.74 -17.00 -11.90
C LEU A 350 -7.79 -18.25 -11.01
N ALA A 351 -8.85 -18.40 -10.22
CA ALA A 351 -9.01 -19.55 -9.35
C ALA A 351 -9.12 -20.86 -10.14
N GLU A 352 -9.73 -20.87 -11.32
CA GLU A 352 -9.80 -22.07 -12.17
C GLU A 352 -8.44 -22.45 -12.77
N SER A 353 -7.66 -21.45 -13.19
CA SER A 353 -6.29 -21.64 -13.68
C SER A 353 -5.37 -22.18 -12.56
N GLU A 354 -5.44 -21.58 -11.37
CA GLU A 354 -4.71 -22.06 -10.18
C GLU A 354 -5.15 -23.48 -9.78
N GLY A 355 -6.45 -23.77 -9.83
CA GLY A 355 -6.99 -25.09 -9.53
C GLY A 355 -6.51 -26.17 -10.51
N ALA A 356 -6.35 -25.84 -11.79
CA ALA A 356 -5.75 -26.73 -12.78
C ALA A 356 -4.29 -27.05 -12.42
N ASN A 357 -3.50 -26.06 -12.02
CA ASN A 357 -2.12 -26.27 -11.55
C ASN A 357 -2.05 -27.17 -10.31
N MET A 358 -2.97 -27.00 -9.36
CA MET A 358 -3.08 -27.89 -8.18
C MET A 358 -3.39 -29.33 -8.59
N LEU A 359 -4.28 -29.53 -9.58
CA LEU A 359 -4.62 -30.86 -10.10
C LEU A 359 -3.44 -31.50 -10.83
N ILE A 360 -2.66 -30.74 -11.60
CA ILE A 360 -1.42 -31.20 -12.24
C ILE A 360 -0.43 -31.67 -11.18
N ALA A 361 -0.22 -30.89 -10.11
CA ALA A 361 0.68 -31.26 -9.02
C ALA A 361 0.26 -32.55 -8.29
N LEU A 362 -1.05 -32.83 -8.23
CA LEU A 362 -1.60 -34.09 -7.71
C LEU A 362 -1.58 -35.26 -8.72
N GLY A 363 -1.06 -35.07 -9.93
CA GLY A 363 -1.08 -36.07 -11.00
C GLY A 363 -2.47 -36.33 -11.60
N ARG A 364 -3.46 -35.47 -11.32
CA ARG A 364 -4.85 -35.59 -11.78
C ARG A 364 -5.03 -34.92 -13.14
N PHE A 365 -4.24 -35.35 -14.13
CA PHE A 365 -4.12 -34.69 -15.43
C PHE A 365 -5.43 -34.57 -16.21
N ASP A 366 -6.29 -35.59 -16.21
CA ASP A 366 -7.57 -35.53 -16.92
C ASP A 366 -8.48 -34.41 -16.38
N LYS A 367 -8.60 -34.30 -15.06
CA LYS A 367 -9.37 -33.23 -14.42
C LYS A 367 -8.75 -31.85 -14.67
N ALA A 368 -7.43 -31.77 -14.71
CA ALA A 368 -6.73 -30.52 -15.02
C ALA A 368 -7.03 -30.08 -16.47
N MET A 369 -6.95 -30.98 -17.44
CA MET A 369 -7.29 -30.68 -18.84
C MET A 369 -8.74 -30.24 -18.98
N ASP A 370 -9.69 -30.91 -18.32
CA ASP A 370 -11.10 -30.52 -18.36
C ASP A 370 -11.32 -29.12 -17.77
N THR A 371 -10.59 -28.78 -16.70
CA THR A 371 -10.62 -27.44 -16.11
C THR A 371 -10.04 -26.38 -17.06
N LEU A 372 -8.87 -26.65 -17.66
CA LEU A 372 -8.21 -25.75 -18.62
C LEU A 372 -9.05 -25.51 -19.88
N LYS A 373 -9.73 -26.55 -20.39
CA LYS A 373 -10.69 -26.39 -21.50
C LYS A 373 -11.83 -25.44 -21.12
N GLY A 374 -12.29 -25.48 -19.88
CA GLY A 374 -13.27 -24.53 -19.35
C GLY A 374 -12.75 -23.09 -19.41
N VAL A 375 -11.54 -22.87 -18.88
CA VAL A 375 -10.86 -21.56 -18.87
C VAL A 375 -10.69 -20.98 -20.28
N VAL A 376 -10.20 -21.79 -21.24
CA VAL A 376 -9.93 -21.34 -22.61
C VAL A 376 -11.22 -20.98 -23.37
N ASN A 377 -12.33 -21.69 -23.10
CA ASN A 377 -13.60 -21.47 -23.78
C ASN A 377 -14.50 -20.44 -23.09
N GLN A 378 -14.08 -19.87 -21.95
CA GLN A 378 -14.89 -18.94 -21.19
C GLN A 378 -14.88 -17.55 -21.85
N PRO A 379 -16.06 -16.93 -22.08
CA PRO A 379 -16.12 -15.56 -22.57
C PRO A 379 -15.52 -14.59 -21.54
N LEU A 380 -14.60 -13.74 -21.98
CA LEU A 380 -13.95 -12.72 -21.17
C LEU A 380 -14.92 -11.56 -20.85
N ASN A 381 -15.85 -11.82 -19.94
CA ASN A 381 -16.84 -10.84 -19.49
C ASN A 381 -16.45 -10.25 -18.15
N TYR A 382 -16.15 -8.95 -18.14
CA TYR A 382 -15.72 -8.22 -16.96
C TYR A 382 -16.91 -7.57 -16.23
N ILE A 383 -17.02 -7.86 -14.93
CA ILE A 383 -17.92 -7.16 -14.01
C ILE A 383 -17.05 -6.62 -12.87
N GLU A 384 -17.01 -5.30 -12.76
CA GLU A 384 -16.37 -4.64 -11.62
C GLU A 384 -17.32 -4.73 -10.42
N HIS A 385 -16.79 -5.17 -9.28
CA HIS A 385 -17.54 -5.19 -8.03
C HIS A 385 -17.28 -3.88 -7.28
N PRO A 386 -18.22 -2.91 -7.31
CA PRO A 386 -17.97 -1.57 -6.77
C PRO A 386 -17.61 -1.58 -5.30
N GLU A 387 -18.03 -2.60 -4.54
CA GLU A 387 -17.69 -2.77 -3.12
C GLU A 387 -16.18 -2.97 -2.92
N VAL A 388 -15.53 -3.78 -3.76
CA VAL A 388 -14.08 -4.03 -3.68
C VAL A 388 -13.31 -2.79 -4.12
N THR A 389 -13.77 -2.11 -5.15
CA THR A 389 -13.15 -0.87 -5.64
C THR A 389 -13.33 0.28 -4.62
N ALA A 390 -14.56 0.54 -4.17
CA ALA A 390 -14.89 1.63 -3.25
C ALA A 390 -14.22 1.48 -1.89
N TRP A 391 -14.14 0.26 -1.34
CA TRP A 391 -13.47 0.03 -0.05
C TRP A 391 -11.95 0.24 -0.18
N ARG A 392 -11.34 -0.19 -1.29
CA ARG A 392 -9.90 0.01 -1.56
C ARG A 392 -9.52 1.51 -1.61
N TYR A 393 -10.44 2.37 -2.05
CA TYR A 393 -10.27 3.83 -2.00
C TYR A 393 -10.64 4.44 -0.64
N SER A 394 -11.63 3.87 0.07
CA SER A 394 -12.21 4.48 1.28
C SER A 394 -11.33 4.40 2.54
N LEU A 395 -10.33 3.52 2.61
CA LEU A 395 -9.62 3.27 3.87
C LEU A 395 -8.35 4.03 4.12
N TYR A 396 -7.82 4.64 3.08
CA TYR A 396 -6.58 5.37 3.19
C TYR A 396 -6.97 6.83 3.13
N GLN A 397 -7.35 7.38 4.29
CA GLN A 397 -7.52 8.84 4.47
C GLN A 397 -6.24 9.60 4.03
N VAL A 398 -5.10 8.91 3.96
CA VAL A 398 -3.83 9.41 3.44
C VAL A 398 -3.48 8.71 2.12
N PRO A 399 -3.10 9.47 1.08
CA PRO A 399 -2.75 8.88 -0.21
C PRO A 399 -1.59 7.89 -0.12
N SER A 400 -1.72 6.75 -0.81
CA SER A 400 -0.64 5.78 -0.94
C SER A 400 -0.40 5.35 -2.40
N PRO A 401 0.86 5.27 -2.82
CA PRO A 401 1.23 4.96 -4.20
C PRO A 401 0.91 3.53 -4.64
N TYR A 402 0.96 2.56 -3.74
CA TYR A 402 0.67 1.16 -4.08
C TYR A 402 -0.83 0.92 -4.34
N HIS A 403 -1.71 1.79 -3.83
CA HIS A 403 -3.14 1.78 -4.17
C HIS A 403 -3.42 2.41 -5.53
N ALA A 404 -2.57 3.28 -6.07
CA ALA A 404 -2.68 3.74 -7.45
C ALA A 404 -2.39 2.60 -8.46
N LYS A 405 -1.71 1.54 -8.02
CA LYS A 405 -1.51 0.29 -8.78
C LYS A 405 -2.71 -0.67 -8.68
N ILE A 406 -3.87 -0.22 -8.19
CA ILE A 406 -5.12 -0.97 -8.32
C ILE A 406 -5.38 -1.14 -9.82
N ILE A 407 -5.09 -2.37 -10.25
CA ILE A 407 -5.11 -2.91 -11.60
C ILE A 407 -6.29 -2.31 -12.36
N SER A 408 -6.00 -1.32 -13.22
CA SER A 408 -7.01 -0.67 -14.04
C SER A 408 -7.76 -1.72 -14.84
N LYS A 409 -9.00 -1.44 -15.25
CA LYS A 409 -9.80 -2.34 -16.10
C LYS A 409 -9.00 -2.87 -17.31
N ALA A 410 -8.09 -2.06 -17.86
CA ALA A 410 -7.20 -2.45 -18.95
C ALA A 410 -6.15 -3.49 -18.51
N GLN A 411 -5.54 -3.30 -17.35
CA GLN A 411 -4.54 -4.21 -16.78
C GLN A 411 -5.17 -5.57 -16.40
N GLN A 412 -6.38 -5.59 -15.82
CA GLN A 412 -7.08 -6.85 -15.50
C GLN A 412 -7.47 -7.62 -16.76
N LYS A 413 -7.91 -6.89 -17.79
CA LYS A 413 -8.20 -7.50 -19.09
C LYS A 413 -6.94 -8.14 -19.69
N LEU A 414 -5.82 -7.43 -19.66
CA LEU A 414 -4.54 -7.94 -20.16
C LEU A 414 -4.11 -9.20 -19.40
N GLU A 415 -4.24 -9.21 -18.07
CA GLU A 415 -3.91 -10.36 -17.23
C GLU A 415 -4.82 -11.56 -17.50
N MET A 416 -6.12 -11.36 -17.75
CA MET A 416 -7.01 -12.46 -18.15
C MET A 416 -6.59 -13.05 -19.50
N GLU A 417 -6.27 -12.20 -20.48
CA GLU A 417 -5.81 -12.64 -21.79
C GLU A 417 -4.49 -13.42 -21.69
N GLU A 418 -3.58 -12.99 -20.82
CA GLU A 418 -2.34 -13.71 -20.52
C GLU A 418 -2.62 -15.06 -19.86
N LYS A 419 -3.50 -15.11 -18.87
CA LYS A 419 -3.88 -16.36 -18.18
C LYS A 419 -4.58 -17.36 -19.09
N VAL A 420 -5.41 -16.90 -20.02
CA VAL A 420 -6.01 -17.78 -21.06
C VAL A 420 -4.92 -18.34 -21.97
N LYS A 421 -3.93 -17.53 -22.37
CA LYS A 421 -2.79 -18.02 -23.18
C LYS A 421 -1.95 -19.05 -22.42
N GLU A 422 -1.63 -18.79 -21.15
CA GLU A 422 -0.94 -19.76 -20.28
C GLU A 422 -1.73 -21.07 -20.17
N ALA A 423 -3.04 -20.98 -19.93
CA ALA A 423 -3.92 -22.14 -19.83
C ALA A 423 -3.97 -22.94 -21.14
N GLN A 424 -3.99 -22.25 -22.28
CA GLN A 424 -3.95 -22.89 -23.61
C GLN A 424 -2.63 -23.63 -23.83
N GLN A 425 -1.48 -23.00 -23.53
CA GLN A 425 -0.16 -23.64 -23.64
C GLN A 425 -0.06 -24.89 -22.76
N LEU A 426 -0.47 -24.79 -21.50
CA LEU A 426 -0.49 -25.92 -20.57
C LEU A 426 -1.39 -27.06 -21.06
N LEU A 427 -2.56 -26.73 -21.63
CA LEU A 427 -3.48 -27.72 -22.19
C LEU A 427 -2.84 -28.46 -23.38
N GLU A 428 -2.20 -27.73 -24.29
CA GLU A 428 -1.48 -28.31 -25.44
C GLU A 428 -0.34 -29.25 -25.00
N GLU A 429 0.43 -28.85 -23.99
CA GLU A 429 1.49 -29.69 -23.41
C GLU A 429 0.96 -30.98 -22.80
N LEU A 430 -0.13 -30.91 -22.05
CA LEU A 430 -0.76 -32.09 -21.43
C LEU A 430 -1.34 -33.03 -22.49
N LEU A 431 -1.97 -32.49 -23.54
CA LEU A 431 -2.49 -33.28 -24.65
C LEU A 431 -1.37 -33.99 -25.42
N LYS A 432 -0.24 -33.31 -25.65
CA LYS A 432 0.93 -33.91 -26.29
C LYS A 432 1.49 -35.06 -25.46
N LYS A 433 1.68 -34.86 -24.15
CA LYS A 433 2.14 -35.92 -23.23
C LYS A 433 1.20 -37.12 -23.22
N LYS A 434 -0.11 -36.89 -23.25
CA LYS A 434 -1.11 -37.96 -23.33
C LYS A 434 -1.01 -38.75 -24.65
N GLY A 435 -0.81 -38.05 -25.76
CA GLY A 435 -0.59 -38.66 -27.09
C GLY A 435 0.69 -39.49 -27.19
N ASP A 436 1.76 -39.06 -26.50
CA ASP A 436 3.06 -39.76 -26.49
C ASP A 436 3.05 -41.02 -25.61
N THR A 437 2.14 -41.14 -24.63
CA THR A 437 2.05 -42.30 -23.71
C THR A 437 1.27 -43.51 -24.24
N GLY A 438 0.72 -43.46 -25.45
CA GLY A 438 0.22 -44.66 -26.14
C GLY A 438 -1.09 -44.53 -26.92
N CYS A 439 -0.95 -44.75 -28.24
CA CYS A 439 -1.89 -45.40 -29.16
C CYS A 439 -2.88 -44.56 -30.02
N SER A 440 -2.55 -44.57 -31.32
CA SER A 440 -3.38 -44.49 -32.53
C SER A 440 -3.96 -43.14 -32.98
N ALA A 441 -3.78 -42.89 -34.27
CA ALA A 441 -3.97 -41.66 -35.02
C ALA A 441 -5.45 -41.25 -35.26
N SER A 442 -6.36 -41.52 -34.32
CA SER A 442 -7.80 -41.27 -34.50
C SER A 442 -8.34 -40.01 -33.80
N SER A 443 -7.55 -39.32 -32.98
CA SER A 443 -8.03 -38.18 -32.18
C SER A 443 -7.49 -36.82 -32.62
N LYS A 444 -6.87 -36.71 -33.79
CA LYS A 444 -6.33 -35.45 -34.32
C LYS A 444 -7.35 -34.56 -35.04
N GLU A 445 -8.57 -35.01 -35.29
CA GLU A 445 -9.53 -34.31 -36.16
C GLU A 445 -10.61 -33.47 -35.44
N ALA A 446 -10.53 -33.26 -34.12
CA ALA A 446 -11.59 -32.53 -33.40
C ALA A 446 -11.18 -31.18 -32.77
N LEU A 447 -9.97 -30.65 -33.03
CA LEU A 447 -9.50 -29.41 -32.38
C LEU A 447 -8.66 -28.50 -33.32
N LEU A 448 -9.26 -28.14 -34.46
CA LEU A 448 -9.06 -26.83 -35.12
C LEU A 448 -10.40 -26.11 -35.09
#